data_AF-C4FLN2-F1
#
_entry.id   AF-C4FLN2-F1
#
_cell.length_a   1.000
_cell.length_b   1.000
_cell.length_c   1.000
_cell.angle_alpha   90.00
_cell.angle_beta   90.00
_cell.angle_gamma   90.00
#
_symmetry.space_group_name_H-M   'P 1'
#
loop_
_entity.id
_entity.type
_entity.pdbx_description
1 polymer ?
#
loop_
_entity_poly.entity_id
_entity_poly.type
_entity_poly.pdbx_seq_one_letter_code
_entity_poly.pdbx_strand_id
1 'polypeptide(L)'
;MNQYIAKLSGNNQQTLQEHTEKLLENFEILKKYIQLDKETEKAVYLACLFHDIGKASKEFQAKITKQKPQPKQEIPHNLLSAIIFYFLRNPYYKDNKRLFEKIQYAIAYHHDRYDADIDKSKPILEDFAIRVENDLKDWILEKLKNLEITQLNINKEKLSIAINFCY
;
A
#
# COMPACT_ATOMS: atom_id res chain seq x y z
N MET A 1 2.85 -14.66 -12.30
CA MET A 1 2.72 -13.41 -11.53
C MET A 1 1.67 -12.55 -12.19
N ASN A 2 0.61 -12.19 -11.46
CA ASN A 2 -0.33 -11.17 -11.94
C ASN A 2 0.38 -9.82 -11.95
N GLN A 3 0.36 -9.13 -13.09
CA GLN A 3 0.92 -7.79 -13.21
C GLN A 3 -0.19 -6.77 -12.98
N TYR A 4 -0.12 -6.07 -11.84
CA TYR A 4 -1.04 -4.97 -11.52
C TYR A 4 -0.57 -3.69 -12.17
N ILE A 5 -1.49 -2.95 -12.80
CA ILE A 5 -1.17 -1.68 -13.48
C ILE A 5 -1.28 -0.53 -12.50
N ALA A 6 -0.23 0.29 -12.39
CA ALA A 6 -0.26 1.51 -11.58
C ALA A 6 -0.47 2.78 -12.41
N LYS A 7 0.01 2.79 -13.66
CA LYS A 7 -0.22 3.87 -14.63
C LYS A 7 -0.48 3.30 -16.02
N LEU A 8 -1.45 3.90 -16.71
CA LEU A 8 -1.77 3.62 -18.10
C LEU A 8 -2.04 4.95 -18.83
N SER A 9 -1.25 5.24 -19.86
CA SER A 9 -1.41 6.45 -20.68
C SER A 9 -1.19 6.10 -22.16
N GLY A 10 -2.28 6.05 -22.93
CA GLY A 10 -2.25 5.52 -24.29
C GLY A 10 -1.79 4.06 -24.28
N ASN A 11 -0.72 3.76 -25.00
CA ASN A 11 -0.10 2.43 -25.05
C ASN A 11 1.00 2.23 -23.99
N ASN A 12 1.33 3.26 -23.20
CA ASN A 12 2.35 3.17 -22.18
C ASN A 12 1.75 2.66 -20.88
N GLN A 13 2.19 1.47 -20.47
CA GLN A 13 1.79 0.80 -19.24
C GLN A 13 2.97 0.79 -18.26
N GLN A 14 2.71 1.06 -16.99
CA GLN A 14 3.66 0.85 -15.90
C GLN A 14 2.99 -0.03 -14.85
N THR A 15 3.65 -1.13 -14.49
CA THR A 15 3.19 -2.01 -13.42
C THR A 15 3.38 -1.37 -12.04
N LEU A 16 2.68 -1.88 -11.04
CA LEU A 16 2.79 -1.44 -9.65
C LEU A 16 4.20 -1.60 -9.09
N GLN A 17 4.86 -2.72 -9.39
CA GLN A 17 6.22 -2.98 -8.93
C GLN A 17 7.21 -2.02 -9.61
N GLU A 18 7.17 -1.87 -10.93
CA GLU A 18 8.02 -0.91 -11.65
C GLU A 18 7.78 0.53 -11.20
N HIS A 19 6.52 0.90 -10.92
CA HIS A 19 6.17 2.21 -10.40
C HIS A 19 6.83 2.49 -9.06
N THR A 20 6.72 1.52 -8.15
CA THR A 20 7.26 1.62 -6.79
C THR A 20 8.79 1.56 -6.79
N GLU A 21 9.39 0.68 -7.58
CA GLU A 21 10.85 0.54 -7.68
C GLU A 21 11.49 1.80 -8.22
N LYS A 22 10.92 2.41 -9.28
CA LYS A 22 11.39 3.70 -9.77
C LYS A 22 11.31 4.82 -8.72
N LEU A 23 10.28 4.81 -7.87
CA LEU A 23 10.16 5.77 -6.77
C LEU A 23 11.25 5.54 -5.71
N LEU A 24 11.54 4.28 -5.36
CA LEU A 24 12.60 3.92 -4.41
C LEU A 24 13.99 4.29 -4.95
N GLU A 25 14.26 4.05 -6.24
CA GLU A 25 15.50 4.49 -6.91
C GLU A 25 15.66 6.02 -6.84
N ASN A 26 14.58 6.76 -7.10
CA ASN A 26 14.61 8.22 -6.97
C ASN A 26 14.82 8.67 -5.52
N PHE A 27 14.32 7.92 -4.54
CA PHE A 27 14.59 8.20 -3.13
C PHE A 27 16.07 8.01 -2.79
N GLU A 28 16.72 6.95 -3.31
CA GLU A 28 18.17 6.75 -3.19
C GLU A 28 18.98 7.90 -3.81
N ILE A 29 18.50 8.47 -4.92
CA ILE A 29 19.10 9.66 -5.52
C ILE A 29 18.89 10.88 -4.60
N LEU A 30 17.66 11.10 -4.13
CA LEU A 30 17.31 12.23 -3.28
C LEU A 30 18.15 12.28 -2.00
N LYS A 31 18.40 11.12 -1.37
CA LYS A 31 19.27 11.00 -0.18
C LYS A 31 20.69 11.53 -0.36
N LYS A 32 21.17 11.71 -1.60
CA LYS A 32 22.47 12.34 -1.88
C LYS A 32 22.44 13.86 -1.72
N TYR A 33 21.25 14.46 -1.70
CA TYR A 33 21.04 15.91 -1.68
C TYR A 33 20.41 16.41 -0.38
N ILE A 34 19.86 15.52 0.45
CA ILE A 34 19.24 15.87 1.73
C ILE A 34 19.82 15.01 2.85
N GLN A 35 19.95 15.59 4.04
CA GLN A 35 20.34 14.85 5.23
C GLN A 35 19.07 14.38 5.97
N LEU A 36 18.90 13.07 6.08
CA LEU A 36 17.84 12.44 6.86
C LEU A 36 18.47 11.63 7.99
N ASP A 37 17.84 11.62 9.17
CA ASP A 37 18.16 10.63 10.18
C ASP A 37 17.62 9.25 9.76
N LYS A 38 18.17 8.18 10.35
CA LYS A 38 17.80 6.80 9.99
C LYS A 38 16.32 6.48 10.21
N GLU A 39 15.67 7.11 11.18
CA GLU A 39 14.26 6.90 11.46
C GLU A 39 13.40 7.51 10.35
N THR A 40 13.70 8.75 9.96
CA THR A 40 13.03 9.44 8.85
C THR A 40 13.30 8.73 7.52
N GLU A 41 14.52 8.27 7.27
CA GLU A 41 14.84 7.50 6.06
C GLU A 41 13.99 6.21 5.97
N LYS A 42 13.93 5.44 7.06
CA LYS A 42 13.08 4.25 7.16
C LYS A 42 11.60 4.59 6.94
N ALA A 43 11.13 5.70 7.52
CA ALA A 43 9.75 6.14 7.38
C ALA A 43 9.38 6.47 5.92
N VAL A 44 10.23 7.24 5.23
CA VAL A 44 10.02 7.60 3.82
C VAL A 44 10.09 6.37 2.93
N TYR A 45 11.06 5.47 3.14
CA TYR A 45 11.16 4.22 2.38
C TYR A 45 9.88 3.39 2.48
N LEU A 46 9.35 3.21 3.70
CA LEU A 46 8.12 2.45 3.92
C LEU A 46 6.89 3.14 3.33
N ALA A 47 6.80 4.47 3.44
CA ALA A 47 5.73 5.22 2.79
C ALA A 47 5.77 5.03 1.27
N CYS A 48 6.94 5.14 0.65
CA CYS A 48 7.13 4.89 -0.79
C CYS A 48 6.75 3.46 -1.18
N LEU A 49 7.19 2.46 -0.41
CA LEU A 49 6.90 1.05 -0.72
C LEU A 49 5.40 0.74 -0.65
N PHE A 50 4.69 1.29 0.33
CA PHE A 50 3.31 0.93 0.59
C PHE A 50 2.27 1.82 -0.09
N HIS A 51 2.59 3.08 -0.47
CA HIS A 51 1.58 4.07 -0.87
C HIS A 51 0.55 3.56 -1.89
N ASP A 52 1.00 2.84 -2.92
CA ASP A 52 0.17 2.41 -4.05
C ASP A 52 -0.23 0.94 -4.04
N ILE A 53 0.07 0.16 -2.98
CA ILE A 53 -0.26 -1.27 -2.92
C ILE A 53 -1.76 -1.53 -3.14
N GLY A 54 -2.63 -0.62 -2.69
CA GLY A 54 -4.07 -0.65 -2.92
C GLY A 54 -4.50 -0.67 -4.39
N LYS A 55 -3.62 -0.28 -5.33
CA LYS A 55 -3.91 -0.35 -6.77
C LYS A 55 -4.05 -1.78 -7.27
N ALA A 56 -3.59 -2.77 -6.50
CA ALA A 56 -3.82 -4.17 -6.82
C ALA A 56 -5.27 -4.62 -6.57
N SER A 57 -6.14 -3.79 -6.00
CA SER A 57 -7.57 -4.09 -5.88
C SER A 57 -8.21 -4.33 -7.25
N LYS A 58 -9.19 -5.23 -7.26
CA LYS A 58 -9.94 -5.59 -8.47
C LYS A 58 -10.63 -4.36 -9.08
N GLU A 59 -11.17 -3.50 -8.23
CA GLU A 59 -11.91 -2.29 -8.59
C GLU A 59 -10.98 -1.29 -9.30
N PHE A 60 -9.81 -1.02 -8.72
CA PHE A 60 -8.82 -0.14 -9.32
C PHE A 60 -8.35 -0.69 -10.68
N GLN A 61 -8.06 -1.99 -10.75
CA GLN A 61 -7.63 -2.63 -12.00
C GLN A 61 -8.72 -2.59 -13.08
N ALA A 62 -9.98 -2.80 -12.72
CA ALA A 62 -11.11 -2.68 -13.66
C ALA A 62 -11.29 -1.23 -14.17
N LYS A 63 -11.07 -0.23 -13.31
CA LYS A 63 -11.13 1.19 -13.68
C LYS A 63 -10.00 1.58 -14.62
N ILE A 64 -8.75 1.31 -14.24
CA ILE A 64 -7.59 1.74 -15.03
C ILE A 64 -7.55 1.07 -16.42
N THR A 65 -8.04 -0.17 -16.53
CA THR A 65 -8.14 -0.90 -17.81
C THR A 65 -9.48 -0.71 -18.53
N LYS A 66 -10.37 0.15 -18.02
CA LYS A 66 -11.68 0.48 -18.62
C LYS A 66 -12.59 -0.74 -18.86
N GLN A 67 -12.51 -1.77 -18.02
CA GLN A 67 -13.37 -2.97 -18.10
C GLN A 67 -14.85 -2.65 -17.92
N LYS A 68 -15.75 -3.41 -18.57
CA LYS A 68 -17.20 -3.24 -18.41
C LYS A 68 -17.84 -4.53 -17.84
N PRO A 69 -18.79 -4.44 -16.90
CA PRO A 69 -19.25 -3.22 -16.23
C PRO A 69 -18.19 -2.65 -15.27
N GLN A 70 -18.21 -1.33 -15.09
CA GLN A 70 -17.36 -0.65 -14.10
C GLN A 70 -17.85 -0.98 -12.68
N PRO A 71 -16.94 -1.07 -11.68
CA PRO A 71 -17.31 -1.36 -10.31
C PRO A 71 -18.20 -0.24 -9.74
N LYS A 72 -19.29 -0.65 -9.07
CA LYS A 72 -20.26 0.28 -8.47
C LYS A 72 -19.78 0.88 -7.14
N GLN A 73 -18.85 0.21 -6.49
CA GLN A 73 -18.26 0.61 -5.22
C GLN A 73 -16.76 0.37 -5.29
N GLU A 74 -15.98 1.22 -4.62
CA GLU A 74 -14.53 1.11 -4.50
C GLU A 74 -14.09 1.63 -3.13
N ILE A 75 -13.03 1.05 -2.59
CA ILE A 75 -12.29 1.62 -1.47
C ILE A 75 -11.09 2.35 -2.07
N PRO A 76 -10.85 3.63 -1.73
CA PRO A 76 -9.69 4.37 -2.22
C PRO A 76 -8.37 3.60 -2.02
N HIS A 77 -7.51 3.58 -3.04
CA HIS A 77 -6.31 2.73 -3.01
C HIS A 77 -5.33 3.13 -1.90
N ASN A 78 -5.25 4.40 -1.55
CA ASN A 78 -4.50 4.90 -0.40
C ASN A 78 -4.97 4.30 0.93
N LEU A 79 -6.28 4.13 1.11
CA LEU A 79 -6.84 3.50 2.31
C LEU A 79 -6.53 2.00 2.34
N LEU A 80 -6.67 1.31 1.21
CA LEU A 80 -6.28 -0.09 1.07
C LEU A 80 -4.79 -0.30 1.40
N SER A 81 -3.91 0.55 0.89
CA SER A 81 -2.48 0.55 1.20
C SER A 81 -2.21 0.70 2.70
N ALA A 82 -2.89 1.66 3.36
CA ALA A 82 -2.75 1.90 4.79
C ALA A 82 -3.22 0.70 5.64
N ILE A 83 -4.25 -0.02 5.18
CA ILE A 83 -4.76 -1.25 5.82
C ILE A 83 -3.72 -2.38 5.73
N ILE A 84 -3.03 -2.54 4.60
CA ILE A 84 -1.96 -3.56 4.52
C ILE A 84 -0.81 -3.18 5.45
N PHE A 85 -0.42 -1.90 5.46
CA PHE A 85 0.63 -1.41 6.36
C PHE A 85 0.28 -1.62 7.84
N TYR A 86 -1.01 -1.53 8.22
CA TYR A 86 -1.50 -1.79 9.58
C TYR A 86 -1.01 -3.12 10.18
N PHE A 87 -0.84 -4.15 9.37
CA PHE A 87 -0.40 -5.46 9.87
C PHE A 87 1.06 -5.49 10.35
N LEU A 88 1.86 -4.44 10.06
CA LEU A 88 3.19 -4.27 10.63
C LEU A 88 3.18 -3.64 12.03
N ARG A 89 2.07 -3.02 12.45
CA ARG A 89 1.99 -2.23 13.70
C ARG A 89 2.43 -2.99 14.93
N ASN A 90 1.81 -4.14 15.19
CA ASN A 90 2.08 -4.90 16.42
C ASN A 90 3.39 -5.71 16.35
N PRO A 91 3.73 -6.39 15.24
CA PRO A 91 4.95 -7.19 15.20
C PRO A 91 6.23 -6.34 15.21
N TYR A 92 6.20 -5.12 14.65
CA TYR A 92 7.42 -4.33 14.42
C TYR A 92 7.43 -2.94 15.06
N TYR A 93 6.26 -2.41 15.45
CA TYR A 93 6.14 -1.04 15.95
C TYR A 93 5.38 -0.95 17.28
N LYS A 94 5.29 -2.05 18.04
CA LYS A 94 4.62 -2.08 19.35
C LYS A 94 5.15 -0.99 20.29
N ASP A 95 6.46 -0.77 20.27
CA ASP A 95 7.18 0.17 21.13
C ASP A 95 7.47 1.52 20.46
N ASN A 96 7.14 1.68 19.17
CA ASN A 96 7.26 2.95 18.43
C ASN A 96 6.00 3.25 17.61
N LYS A 97 4.86 3.31 18.31
CA LYS A 97 3.55 3.56 17.70
C LYS A 97 3.46 4.90 16.98
N ARG A 98 4.11 5.94 17.52
CA ARG A 98 4.09 7.29 16.95
C ARG A 98 4.75 7.33 15.57
N LEU A 99 5.88 6.65 15.39
CA LEU A 99 6.52 6.52 14.08
C LEU A 99 5.61 5.76 13.10
N PHE A 100 5.06 4.63 13.54
CA PHE A 100 4.12 3.84 12.74
C PHE A 100 2.93 4.68 12.27
N GLU A 101 2.32 5.45 13.18
CA GLU A 101 1.20 6.33 12.87
C GLU A 101 1.62 7.36 11.82
N LYS A 102 2.76 8.06 11.97
CA LYS A 102 3.24 9.01 10.95
C LYS A 102 3.36 8.38 9.56
N ILE A 103 3.92 7.18 9.46
CA ILE A 103 4.07 6.46 8.18
C ILE A 103 2.69 6.09 7.63
N GLN A 104 1.81 5.54 8.47
CA GLN A 104 0.46 5.16 8.07
C GLN A 104 -0.35 6.37 7.60
N TYR A 105 -0.23 7.52 8.28
CA TYR A 105 -0.83 8.79 7.87
C TYR A 105 -0.30 9.23 6.50
N ALA A 106 1.02 9.20 6.28
CA ALA A 106 1.60 9.54 4.99
C ALA A 106 1.07 8.64 3.86
N ILE A 107 0.91 7.33 4.12
CA ILE A 107 0.31 6.39 3.18
C ILE A 107 -1.17 6.69 2.96
N ALA A 108 -1.95 6.89 4.02
CA ALA A 108 -3.40 7.06 3.91
C ALA A 108 -3.80 8.41 3.28
N TYR A 109 -2.97 9.44 3.39
CA TYR A 109 -3.26 10.80 2.93
C TYR A 109 -2.42 11.24 1.71
N HIS A 110 -1.77 10.33 0.98
CA HIS A 110 -0.98 10.71 -0.22
C HIS A 110 -1.85 11.17 -1.41
N HIS A 111 -3.16 10.96 -1.35
CA HIS A 111 -4.17 11.58 -2.20
C HIS A 111 -5.30 12.14 -1.33
N ASP A 112 -6.02 13.15 -1.85
CA ASP A 112 -7.27 13.62 -1.25
C ASP A 112 -8.28 12.47 -1.15
N ARG A 113 -9.04 12.44 -0.04
CA ARG A 113 -10.00 11.37 0.26
C ARG A 113 -11.39 11.69 -0.26
N TYR A 114 -12.11 10.64 -0.63
CA TYR A 114 -13.56 10.62 -0.68
C TYR A 114 -14.06 9.61 0.36
N ASP A 115 -15.21 9.85 0.97
CA ASP A 115 -15.79 8.95 1.96
C ASP A 115 -16.00 7.55 1.37
N ALA A 116 -15.49 6.54 2.06
CA ALA A 116 -15.72 5.14 1.74
C ALA A 116 -16.83 4.60 2.66
N ASP A 117 -17.85 3.98 2.07
CA ASP A 117 -18.88 3.26 2.82
C ASP A 117 -18.26 1.97 3.42
N ILE A 118 -17.85 2.07 4.68
CA ILE A 118 -17.14 1.02 5.43
C ILE A 118 -18.02 -0.24 5.58
N ASP A 119 -19.35 -0.11 5.71
CA ASP A 119 -20.21 -1.26 5.98
C ASP A 119 -20.34 -2.21 4.78
N LYS A 120 -20.14 -1.71 3.57
CA LYS A 120 -20.13 -2.53 2.33
C LYS A 120 -18.71 -2.89 1.86
N SER A 121 -17.69 -2.56 2.64
CA SER A 121 -16.27 -2.69 2.25
C SER A 121 -15.69 -4.10 2.43
N LYS A 122 -16.30 -4.95 3.26
CA LYS A 122 -15.72 -6.24 3.68
C LYS A 122 -15.35 -7.18 2.52
N PRO A 123 -16.21 -7.46 1.52
CA PRO A 123 -15.86 -8.34 0.41
C PRO A 123 -14.69 -7.80 -0.44
N ILE A 124 -14.62 -6.47 -0.60
CA ILE A 124 -13.53 -5.80 -1.32
C ILE A 124 -12.22 -5.96 -0.56
N LEU A 125 -12.25 -5.77 0.77
CA LEU A 125 -11.08 -5.93 1.64
C LEU A 125 -10.54 -7.37 1.61
N GLU A 126 -11.42 -8.37 1.67
CA GLU A 126 -11.02 -9.79 1.66
C GLU A 126 -10.41 -10.21 0.32
N ASP A 127 -11.02 -9.83 -0.81
CA ASP A 127 -10.45 -10.08 -2.15
C ASP A 127 -9.08 -9.40 -2.30
N PHE A 128 -8.98 -8.14 -1.89
CA PHE A 128 -7.73 -7.40 -1.94
C PHE A 128 -6.64 -8.02 -1.06
N ALA A 129 -6.97 -8.45 0.17
CA ALA A 129 -6.02 -9.15 1.05
C ALA A 129 -5.48 -10.43 0.41
N ILE A 130 -6.35 -11.22 -0.25
CA ILE A 130 -5.94 -12.44 -0.97
C ILE A 130 -4.98 -12.10 -2.12
N ARG A 131 -5.25 -11.03 -2.87
CA ARG A 131 -4.36 -10.56 -3.95
C ARG A 131 -2.98 -10.17 -3.42
N VAL A 132 -2.93 -9.43 -2.32
CA VAL A 132 -1.65 -9.06 -1.70
C VAL A 132 -0.91 -10.31 -1.22
N GLU A 133 -1.60 -11.23 -0.54
CA GLU A 133 -1.02 -12.50 -0.06
C GLU A 133 -0.41 -13.33 -1.19
N ASN A 134 -1.13 -13.48 -2.31
CA ASN A 134 -0.74 -14.38 -3.40
C ASN A 134 0.26 -13.77 -4.38
N ASP A 135 0.13 -12.46 -4.66
CA ASP A 135 0.83 -11.86 -5.80
C ASP A 135 1.91 -10.85 -5.40
N LEU A 136 1.80 -10.22 -4.22
CA LEU A 136 2.69 -9.13 -3.81
C LEU A 136 3.53 -9.44 -2.58
N LYS A 137 3.10 -10.35 -1.72
CA LYS A 137 3.71 -10.59 -0.40
C LYS A 137 5.20 -10.88 -0.49
N ASP A 138 5.62 -11.77 -1.38
CA ASP A 138 7.03 -12.14 -1.50
C ASP A 138 7.91 -10.96 -1.94
N TRP A 139 7.43 -10.16 -2.89
CA TRP A 139 8.12 -8.95 -3.34
C TRP A 139 8.17 -7.89 -2.23
N ILE A 140 7.07 -7.65 -1.52
CA ILE A 140 7.04 -6.73 -0.37
C ILE A 140 8.06 -7.20 0.68
N LEU A 141 8.07 -8.49 1.02
CA LEU A 141 9.00 -9.05 2.00
C LEU A 141 10.46 -8.92 1.53
N GLU A 142 10.74 -9.11 0.24
CA GLU A 142 12.07 -8.90 -0.32
C GLU A 142 12.56 -7.46 -0.07
N LYS A 143 11.73 -6.45 -0.35
CA LYS A 143 12.07 -5.03 -0.11
C LYS A 143 12.22 -4.71 1.37
N LEU A 144 11.52 -5.43 2.23
CA LEU A 144 11.53 -5.24 3.68
C LEU A 144 12.69 -5.91 4.42
N LYS A 145 13.44 -6.82 3.76
CA LYS A 145 14.57 -7.56 4.39
C LYS A 145 15.59 -6.64 5.05
N ASN A 146 15.95 -5.53 4.40
CA ASN A 146 16.96 -4.60 4.90
C ASN A 146 16.48 -3.78 6.12
N LEU A 147 15.18 -3.83 6.44
CA LEU A 147 14.58 -3.18 7.59
C LEU A 147 14.27 -4.16 8.74
N GLU A 148 14.80 -5.39 8.65
CA GLU A 148 14.59 -6.49 9.60
C GLU A 148 13.11 -6.91 9.73
N ILE A 149 12.30 -6.60 8.71
CA ILE A 149 10.89 -6.99 8.63
C ILE A 149 10.80 -8.25 7.74
N THR A 150 10.56 -9.39 8.38
CA THR A 150 10.64 -10.73 7.77
C THR A 150 9.28 -11.39 7.51
N GLN A 151 8.19 -10.84 8.06
CA GLN A 151 6.84 -11.38 7.89
C GLN A 151 5.81 -10.26 7.70
N LEU A 152 4.79 -10.56 6.90
CA LEU A 152 3.61 -9.74 6.70
C LEU A 152 2.40 -10.66 6.84
N ASN A 153 1.81 -10.66 8.03
CA ASN A 153 0.70 -11.56 8.38
C ASN A 153 -0.62 -10.78 8.35
N ILE A 154 -1.30 -10.86 7.22
CA ILE A 154 -2.59 -10.21 6.99
C ILE A 154 -3.67 -11.06 7.67
N ASN A 155 -4.25 -10.55 8.75
CA ASN A 155 -5.38 -11.21 9.41
C ASN A 155 -6.69 -10.67 8.83
N LYS A 156 -7.39 -11.52 8.06
CA LYS A 156 -8.64 -11.18 7.35
C LYS A 156 -9.76 -10.71 8.30
N GLU A 157 -9.84 -11.26 9.51
CA GLU A 157 -10.83 -10.87 10.52
C GLU A 157 -10.61 -9.45 11.05
N LYS A 158 -9.38 -8.93 10.93
CA LYS A 158 -8.99 -7.60 11.40
C LYS A 158 -9.03 -6.52 10.31
N LEU A 159 -9.38 -6.86 9.07
CA LEU A 159 -9.41 -5.89 7.96
C LEU A 159 -10.39 -4.74 8.22
N SER A 160 -11.62 -5.06 8.64
CA SER A 160 -12.64 -4.05 8.98
C SER A 160 -12.32 -3.27 10.26
N ILE A 161 -11.42 -3.76 11.11
CA ILE A 161 -10.93 -3.00 12.26
C ILE A 161 -9.80 -2.07 11.81
N ALA A 162 -8.88 -2.57 10.99
CA ALA A 162 -7.73 -1.82 10.48
C ALA A 162 -8.15 -0.55 9.74
N ILE A 163 -9.24 -0.59 8.98
CA ILE A 163 -9.78 0.59 8.28
C ILE A 163 -10.08 1.74 9.25
N ASN A 164 -10.60 1.46 10.45
CA ASN A 164 -10.92 2.45 11.48
C ASN A 164 -9.67 3.12 12.09
N PHE A 165 -8.50 2.50 11.96
CA PHE A 165 -7.22 3.07 12.39
C PHE A 165 -6.52 3.86 11.28
N CYS A 166 -7.09 3.90 10.09
CA CYS A 166 -6.56 4.66 8.95
C CYS A 166 -7.29 5.99 8.72
N TYR A 167 -8.26 6.33 9.58
CA TYR A 167 -8.95 7.62 9.62
C TYR A 167 -8.25 8.58 10.58
#